data_AF-A0AAV0SV93-F1
#
_entry.id   AF-A0AAV0SV93-F1
#
_cell.length_a   1.000
_cell.length_b   1.000
_cell.length_c   1.000
_cell.angle_alpha   90.00
_cell.angle_beta   90.00
_cell.angle_gamma   90.00
#
_symmetry.space_group_name_H-M   'P 1'
#
loop_
_entity.id
_entity.type
_entity.pdbx_description
1 polymer ?
#
loop_
_entity_poly.entity_id
_entity_poly.type
_entity_poly.pdbx_seq_one_letter_code
_entity_poly.pdbx_strand_id
1 'polypeptide(L)'
;MEGSLDDAMYGMMTPTVAAMRLKNFYAEDHMAKGAVLVTIDKPSATDPFRSLDVKWVESYQPPMLRSIISNRDFVYMEATGFTELRDGEMVGYRIVHSVHFPQTPKVGNNIRGNMSTCGLYRQRYHNTVEVYIRASSNSGGYAPRSYGVKYESIALISARKMIRCAHRKKLSWLLGQCDATVILGEAKCIGCGQKPGIFATYIGSCALCKRALCSPCRIKIEVGYVTLRGSLVKKKMWFCTYCLDEARQTSSRVVALEEYVGTRLVASIPWSCSPTQSNTASVLDRSDD
;
A
#
# COMPACT_ATOMS: atom_id res chain seq x y z
N MET A 1 0.25 17.91 2.82
CA MET A 1 1.02 16.64 2.65
C MET A 1 1.98 16.84 1.52
N GLU A 2 3.23 16.41 1.62
CA GLU A 2 4.23 16.59 0.56
C GLU A 2 4.07 15.50 -0.52
N GLY A 3 3.89 15.91 -1.79
CA GLY A 3 3.69 15.05 -2.95
C GLY A 3 2.61 15.57 -3.90
N SER A 4 2.14 14.70 -4.81
CA SER A 4 1.11 15.04 -5.78
C SER A 4 -0.29 14.60 -5.34
N LEU A 5 -1.32 15.23 -5.93
CA LEU A 5 -2.71 14.86 -5.74
C LEU A 5 -2.97 13.41 -6.17
N ASP A 6 -2.37 12.97 -7.27
CA ASP A 6 -2.40 11.58 -7.73
C ASP A 6 -1.83 10.62 -6.68
N ASP A 7 -0.78 11.00 -5.95
CA ASP A 7 -0.24 10.19 -4.84
C ASP A 7 -1.21 10.08 -3.68
N ALA A 8 -1.91 11.17 -3.35
CA ALA A 8 -2.93 11.13 -2.32
C ALA A 8 -4.07 10.17 -2.71
N MET A 9 -4.54 10.25 -3.95
CA MET A 9 -5.60 9.38 -4.47
C MET A 9 -5.18 7.92 -4.55
N TYR A 10 -4.01 7.63 -5.15
CA TYR A 10 -3.49 6.27 -5.26
C TYR A 10 -3.20 5.62 -3.90
N GLY A 11 -2.63 6.39 -2.97
CA GLY A 11 -2.34 5.93 -1.61
C GLY A 11 -3.59 5.51 -0.86
N MET A 12 -4.70 6.23 -1.08
CA MET A 12 -5.98 6.00 -0.45
C MET A 12 -6.79 4.85 -1.04
N MET A 13 -6.71 4.66 -2.35
CA MET A 13 -7.51 3.68 -3.06
C MET A 13 -7.38 2.28 -2.47
N THR A 14 -8.53 1.65 -2.30
CA THR A 14 -8.63 0.28 -1.78
C THR A 14 -9.70 -0.56 -2.49
N PRO A 15 -9.64 -0.72 -3.82
CA PRO A 15 -10.67 -1.44 -4.58
C PRO A 15 -10.70 -2.95 -4.28
N THR A 16 -9.65 -3.49 -3.65
CA THR A 16 -9.55 -4.90 -3.28
C THR A 16 -9.20 -5.07 -1.80
N VAL A 17 -9.50 -6.25 -1.25
CA VAL A 17 -9.11 -6.60 0.14
C VAL A 17 -7.58 -6.57 0.32
N ALA A 18 -6.83 -6.93 -0.72
CA ALA A 18 -5.37 -6.81 -0.70
C ALA A 18 -4.92 -5.35 -0.56
N ALA A 19 -5.50 -4.45 -1.36
CA ALA A 19 -5.22 -3.02 -1.26
C ALA A 19 -5.64 -2.45 0.11
N MET A 20 -6.79 -2.89 0.67
CA MET A 20 -7.21 -2.53 2.04
C MET A 20 -6.15 -2.90 3.09
N ARG A 21 -5.64 -4.14 3.03
CA ARG A 21 -4.60 -4.61 3.96
C ARG A 21 -3.30 -3.82 3.84
N LEU A 22 -2.87 -3.52 2.61
CA LEU A 22 -1.67 -2.70 2.37
C LEU A 22 -1.84 -1.27 2.86
N LYS A 23 -3.00 -0.63 2.61
CA LYS A 23 -3.30 0.70 3.14
C LYS A 23 -3.24 0.69 4.67
N ASN A 24 -3.94 -0.24 5.31
CA ASN A 24 -3.94 -0.33 6.77
C ASN A 24 -2.54 -0.50 7.36
N PHE A 25 -1.71 -1.32 6.71
CA PHE A 25 -0.32 -1.49 7.09
C PHE A 25 0.49 -0.19 7.00
N TYR A 26 0.43 0.51 5.86
CA TYR A 26 1.23 1.72 5.64
C TYR A 26 0.67 2.97 6.33
N ALA A 27 -0.64 3.04 6.57
CA ALA A 27 -1.29 4.09 7.34
C ALA A 27 -1.21 3.83 8.86
N GLU A 28 -0.81 2.62 9.26
CA GLU A 28 -0.87 2.14 10.65
C GLU A 28 -2.30 2.26 11.22
N ASP A 29 -3.30 2.01 10.37
CA ASP A 29 -4.71 2.05 10.76
C ASP A 29 -5.09 0.76 11.49
N HIS A 30 -5.92 0.88 12.52
CA HIS A 30 -6.33 -0.23 13.39
C HIS A 30 -7.61 -0.91 12.88
N MET A 31 -7.55 -1.52 11.69
CA MET A 31 -8.61 -2.41 11.20
C MET A 31 -8.26 -3.88 11.47
N ALA A 32 -9.19 -4.63 12.07
CA ALA A 32 -9.00 -6.05 12.36
C ALA A 32 -9.27 -6.92 11.13
N LYS A 33 -10.39 -6.64 10.44
CA LYS A 33 -10.82 -7.36 9.23
C LYS A 33 -11.48 -6.39 8.27
N GLY A 34 -11.52 -6.78 6.99
CA GLY A 34 -12.20 -6.03 5.96
C GLY A 34 -12.55 -6.91 4.77
N ALA A 35 -13.62 -6.54 4.07
CA ALA A 35 -14.08 -7.17 2.85
C ALA A 35 -14.59 -6.11 1.87
N VAL A 36 -14.39 -6.34 0.58
CA VAL A 36 -15.11 -5.63 -0.49
C VAL A 36 -16.29 -6.51 -0.85
N LEU A 37 -17.51 -6.03 -0.56
CA LEU A 37 -18.74 -6.79 -0.76
C LEU A 37 -19.18 -6.73 -2.23
N VAL A 38 -19.09 -5.55 -2.84
CA VAL A 38 -19.32 -5.35 -4.28
C VAL A 38 -18.55 -4.13 -4.76
N THR A 39 -18.08 -4.18 -6.00
CA THR A 39 -17.56 -3.02 -6.73
C THR A 39 -18.58 -2.64 -7.80
N ILE A 40 -19.16 -1.46 -7.66
CA ILE A 40 -20.18 -0.89 -8.55
C ILE A 40 -19.48 -0.20 -9.72
N ASP A 41 -18.60 0.76 -9.43
CA ASP A 41 -17.75 1.42 -10.44
C ASP A 41 -16.31 0.98 -10.24
N LYS A 42 -15.71 0.45 -11.31
CA LYS A 42 -14.29 0.04 -11.33
C LYS A 42 -13.42 1.16 -11.89
N PRO A 43 -12.14 1.23 -11.47
CA PRO A 43 -11.13 2.05 -12.16
C PRO A 43 -11.10 1.77 -13.66
N SER A 44 -10.88 2.82 -14.46
CA SER A 44 -10.80 2.73 -15.92
C SER A 44 -9.49 3.34 -16.45
N ALA A 45 -9.22 3.16 -17.74
CA ALA A 45 -8.05 3.75 -18.39
C ALA A 45 -8.03 5.29 -18.33
N THR A 46 -9.21 5.92 -18.42
CA THR A 46 -9.39 7.38 -18.33
C THR A 46 -9.38 7.86 -16.89
N ASP A 47 -9.96 7.08 -15.98
CA ASP A 47 -10.19 7.47 -14.59
C ASP A 47 -9.69 6.38 -13.63
N PRO A 48 -8.35 6.20 -13.51
CA PRO A 48 -7.77 5.11 -12.72
C PRO A 48 -7.96 5.25 -11.22
N PHE A 49 -8.38 6.43 -10.74
CA PHE A 49 -8.70 6.67 -9.33
C PHE A 49 -10.19 6.70 -9.02
N ARG A 50 -11.04 6.49 -10.04
CA ARG A 50 -12.49 6.43 -9.85
C ARG A 50 -12.89 5.03 -9.41
N SER A 51 -13.51 4.93 -8.24
CA SER A 51 -14.15 3.68 -7.82
C SER A 51 -15.38 3.96 -6.95
N LEU A 52 -16.33 3.03 -6.99
CA LEU A 52 -17.49 3.01 -6.12
C LEU A 52 -17.67 1.59 -5.61
N ASP A 53 -17.50 1.40 -4.31
CA ASP A 53 -17.46 0.09 -3.68
C ASP A 53 -18.37 0.04 -2.46
N VAL A 54 -18.98 -1.11 -2.17
CA VAL A 54 -19.56 -1.41 -0.85
C VAL A 54 -18.58 -2.29 -0.09
N LYS A 55 -18.22 -1.88 1.13
CA LYS A 55 -17.22 -2.53 1.97
C LYS A 55 -17.78 -2.84 3.34
N TRP A 56 -17.21 -3.87 3.95
CA TRP A 56 -17.38 -4.17 5.35
C TRP A 56 -16.03 -4.09 6.05
N VAL A 57 -16.00 -3.47 7.24
CA VAL A 57 -14.80 -3.45 8.09
C VAL A 57 -15.16 -3.74 9.53
N GLU A 58 -14.23 -4.39 10.22
CA GLU A 58 -14.27 -4.58 11.67
C GLU A 58 -13.15 -3.74 12.30
N SER A 59 -13.54 -2.82 13.18
CA SER A 59 -12.59 -2.01 13.95
C SER A 59 -11.86 -2.89 14.96
N TYR A 60 -10.52 -2.77 15.00
CA TYR A 60 -9.73 -3.47 16.00
C TYR A 60 -9.90 -2.83 17.38
N GLN A 61 -10.20 -3.65 18.38
CA GLN A 61 -10.14 -3.28 19.79
C GLN A 61 -8.98 -4.00 20.49
N PRO A 62 -8.13 -3.28 21.25
CA PRO A 62 -7.12 -3.88 22.12
C PRO A 62 -7.78 -4.90 23.06
N PRO A 63 -7.17 -6.08 23.30
CA PRO A 63 -7.74 -7.13 24.14
C PRO A 63 -8.21 -6.63 25.52
N MET A 64 -7.43 -5.74 26.15
CA MET A 64 -7.74 -5.15 27.45
C MET A 64 -9.05 -4.35 27.49
N LEU A 65 -9.53 -3.85 26.35
CA LEU A 65 -10.78 -3.09 26.26
C LEU A 65 -11.97 -3.96 25.85
N ARG A 66 -11.77 -5.20 25.39
CA ARG A 66 -12.85 -6.02 24.81
C ARG A 66 -13.90 -6.46 25.83
N SER A 67 -13.56 -6.52 27.12
CA SER A 67 -14.50 -6.81 28.21
C SER A 67 -15.43 -5.64 28.53
N ILE A 68 -15.06 -4.41 28.16
CA ILE A 68 -15.81 -3.17 28.45
C ILE A 68 -16.46 -2.63 27.17
N ILE A 69 -15.82 -2.87 26.03
CA ILE A 69 -16.09 -2.22 24.75
C ILE A 69 -16.09 -3.31 23.66
N SER A 70 -17.28 -3.69 23.18
CA SER A 70 -17.43 -4.67 22.09
C SER A 70 -16.75 -4.21 20.79
N ASN A 71 -16.40 -5.17 19.93
CA ASN A 71 -15.95 -4.86 18.57
C ASN A 71 -17.05 -4.18 17.77
N ARG A 72 -16.67 -3.28 16.85
CA ARG A 72 -17.59 -2.57 15.96
C ARG A 72 -17.37 -3.03 14.54
N ASP A 73 -18.47 -3.21 13.83
CA ASP A 73 -18.44 -3.41 12.39
C ASP A 73 -19.21 -2.30 11.67
N PHE A 74 -18.80 -2.04 10.44
CA PHE A 74 -19.40 -1.03 9.59
C PHE A 74 -19.58 -1.60 8.19
N VAL A 75 -20.76 -1.37 7.62
CA VAL A 75 -21.03 -1.57 6.20
C VAL A 75 -21.17 -0.19 5.59
N TYR A 76 -20.40 0.11 4.55
CA TYR A 76 -20.38 1.44 3.95
C TYR A 76 -20.13 1.38 2.45
N MET A 77 -20.64 2.39 1.76
CA MET A 77 -20.26 2.72 0.40
C MET A 77 -19.05 3.66 0.44
N GLU A 78 -18.05 3.42 -0.39
CA GLU A 78 -16.88 4.28 -0.59
C GLU A 78 -16.77 4.68 -2.05
N ALA A 79 -16.78 5.99 -2.30
CA ALA A 79 -16.57 6.59 -3.60
C ALA A 79 -15.25 7.37 -3.60
N THR A 80 -14.42 7.17 -4.63
CA THR A 80 -13.23 7.98 -4.89
C THR A 80 -13.20 8.47 -6.32
N GLY A 81 -12.47 9.56 -6.56
CA GLY A 81 -12.25 10.08 -7.90
C GLY A 81 -11.80 11.53 -7.88
N PHE A 82 -11.91 12.16 -9.04
CA PHE A 82 -11.72 13.60 -9.21
C PHE A 82 -13.03 14.27 -9.55
N THR A 83 -13.16 15.53 -9.14
CA THR A 83 -14.26 16.39 -9.55
C THR A 83 -13.74 17.81 -9.77
N GLU A 84 -14.41 18.52 -10.67
CA GLU A 84 -14.19 19.96 -10.86
C GLU A 84 -15.08 20.74 -9.88
N LEU A 85 -14.51 21.74 -9.22
CA LEU A 85 -15.23 22.72 -8.42
C LEU A 85 -15.84 23.81 -9.31
N ARG A 86 -16.71 24.65 -8.75
CA ARG A 86 -17.39 25.72 -9.51
C ARG A 86 -16.43 26.75 -10.11
N ASP A 87 -15.24 26.89 -9.55
CA ASP A 87 -14.18 27.77 -10.01
C ASP A 87 -13.25 27.11 -11.05
N GLY A 88 -13.58 25.90 -11.52
CA GLY A 88 -12.79 25.13 -12.48
C GLY A 88 -11.64 24.35 -11.84
N GLU A 89 -11.48 24.40 -10.52
CA GLU A 89 -10.38 23.68 -9.87
C GLU A 89 -10.68 22.17 -9.76
N MET A 90 -9.72 21.36 -10.19
CA MET A 90 -9.76 19.92 -10.00
C MET A 90 -9.33 19.52 -8.59
N VAL A 91 -10.20 18.77 -7.90
CA VAL A 91 -9.92 18.20 -6.57
C VAL A 91 -10.18 16.70 -6.54
N GLY A 92 -9.39 15.99 -5.74
CA GLY A 92 -9.66 14.60 -5.39
C GLY A 92 -10.70 14.50 -4.30
N TYR A 93 -11.57 13.48 -4.35
CA TYR A 93 -12.56 13.25 -3.30
C TYR A 93 -12.52 11.83 -2.77
N ARG A 94 -12.91 11.69 -1.50
CA ARG A 94 -13.29 10.41 -0.88
C ARG A 94 -14.57 10.61 -0.10
N ILE A 95 -15.61 9.89 -0.48
CA ILE A 95 -16.87 9.88 0.24
C ILE A 95 -17.06 8.48 0.81
N VAL A 96 -17.32 8.40 2.10
CA VAL A 96 -17.65 7.16 2.80
C VAL A 96 -18.98 7.37 3.49
N HIS A 97 -19.95 6.48 3.28
CA HIS A 97 -21.24 6.57 3.95
C HIS A 97 -21.77 5.19 4.28
N SER A 98 -22.21 4.99 5.52
CA SER A 98 -22.79 3.72 5.95
C SER A 98 -24.09 3.41 5.21
N VAL A 99 -24.23 2.17 4.77
CA VAL A 99 -25.40 1.67 4.04
C VAL A 99 -25.89 0.38 4.69
N HIS A 100 -27.18 0.09 4.53
CA HIS A 100 -27.84 -1.02 5.21
C HIS A 100 -28.59 -1.88 4.21
N PHE A 101 -28.31 -3.17 4.24
CA PHE A 101 -28.99 -4.17 3.42
C PHE A 101 -29.32 -5.41 4.25
N PRO A 102 -30.44 -6.09 3.99
CA PRO A 102 -30.77 -7.36 4.66
C PRO A 102 -29.65 -8.42 4.57
N GLN A 103 -28.88 -8.41 3.48
CA GLN A 103 -27.76 -9.33 3.21
C GLN A 103 -26.51 -9.03 4.04
N THR A 104 -26.53 -7.99 4.88
CA THR A 104 -25.37 -7.58 5.70
C THR A 104 -25.66 -7.67 7.21
N PRO A 105 -26.04 -8.86 7.71
CA PRO A 105 -26.32 -9.05 9.13
C PRO A 105 -25.08 -8.74 9.97
N LYS A 106 -25.29 -8.56 11.28
CA LYS A 106 -24.18 -8.37 12.22
C LYS A 106 -23.32 -9.64 12.25
N VAL A 107 -22.00 -9.47 12.26
CA VAL A 107 -21.05 -10.58 12.34
C VAL A 107 -20.75 -10.87 13.81
N GLY A 108 -21.16 -12.04 14.31
CA GLY A 108 -20.93 -12.44 15.69
C GLY A 108 -21.52 -11.46 16.70
N ASN A 109 -20.73 -11.11 17.73
CA ASN A 109 -21.12 -10.17 18.78
C ASN A 109 -20.75 -8.71 18.47
N ASN A 110 -20.48 -8.38 17.21
CA ASN A 110 -20.12 -7.03 16.82
C ASN A 110 -21.31 -6.07 16.95
N ILE A 111 -21.02 -4.85 17.38
CA ILE A 111 -21.98 -3.75 17.39
C ILE A 111 -21.86 -3.00 16.07
N ARG A 112 -22.98 -2.95 15.31
CA ARG A 112 -23.06 -2.18 14.06
C ARG A 112 -23.00 -0.69 14.38
N GLY A 113 -21.96 -0.04 13.87
CA GLY A 113 -21.86 1.42 13.85
C GLY A 113 -22.20 1.99 12.48
N ASN A 114 -22.43 3.30 12.44
CA ASN A 114 -22.63 4.09 11.23
C ASN A 114 -21.60 5.20 11.13
N MET A 115 -21.12 5.49 9.93
CA MET A 115 -20.22 6.60 9.68
C MET A 115 -20.57 7.32 8.38
N SER A 116 -20.25 8.61 8.34
CA SER A 116 -20.24 9.41 7.13
C SER A 116 -18.96 10.22 7.13
N THR A 117 -18.22 10.22 6.03
CA THR A 117 -16.98 10.99 5.87
C THR A 117 -16.94 11.57 4.47
N CYS A 118 -16.63 12.86 4.37
CA CYS A 118 -16.33 13.54 3.13
C CYS A 118 -14.93 14.12 3.24
N GLY A 119 -14.02 13.65 2.38
CA GLY A 119 -12.66 14.14 2.25
C GLY A 119 -12.45 14.79 0.90
N LEU A 120 -11.85 15.97 0.88
CA LEU A 120 -11.43 16.71 -0.31
C LEU A 120 -9.92 16.92 -0.28
N TYR A 121 -9.28 16.71 -1.42
CA TYR A 121 -7.83 16.74 -1.61
C TYR A 121 -7.53 17.74 -2.71
N ARG A 122 -6.75 18.78 -2.38
CA ARG A 122 -6.50 19.91 -3.27
C ARG A 122 -5.00 20.03 -3.52
N GLN A 123 -4.60 20.06 -4.79
CA GLN A 123 -3.21 20.33 -5.16
C GLN A 123 -2.90 21.81 -4.87
N ARG A 124 -1.85 22.06 -4.08
CA ARG A 124 -1.28 23.38 -3.81
C ARG A 124 0.17 23.39 -4.26
N TYR A 125 0.52 24.31 -5.15
CA TYR A 125 1.85 24.37 -5.75
C TYR A 125 2.24 23.02 -6.38
N HIS A 126 3.52 22.83 -6.71
CA HIS A 126 3.98 21.62 -7.41
C HIS A 126 4.12 20.37 -6.52
N ASN A 127 4.19 20.49 -5.20
CA ASN A 127 4.55 19.36 -4.32
C ASN A 127 3.80 19.34 -2.98
N THR A 128 2.61 19.95 -2.88
CA THR A 128 1.83 19.93 -1.65
C THR A 128 0.36 19.66 -1.92
N VAL A 129 -0.23 18.76 -1.13
CA VAL A 129 -1.67 18.48 -1.16
C VAL A 129 -2.29 18.92 0.16
N GLU A 130 -3.25 19.83 0.08
CA GLU A 130 -4.14 20.17 1.18
C GLU A 130 -5.23 19.11 1.31
N VAL A 131 -5.62 18.81 2.54
CA VAL A 131 -6.66 17.83 2.84
C VAL A 131 -7.67 18.44 3.80
N TYR A 132 -8.93 18.41 3.40
CA TYR A 132 -10.07 18.76 4.24
C TYR A 132 -10.90 17.49 4.47
N ILE A 133 -11.24 17.17 5.71
CA ILE A 133 -12.09 16.02 6.02
C ILE A 133 -13.12 16.42 7.05
N ARG A 134 -14.38 16.11 6.76
CA ARG A 134 -15.48 16.14 7.70
C ARG A 134 -15.99 14.74 7.91
N ALA A 135 -16.11 14.32 9.16
CA ALA A 135 -16.70 13.03 9.50
C ALA A 135 -17.74 13.18 10.61
N SER A 136 -18.68 12.24 10.61
CA SER A 136 -19.61 11.98 11.70
C SER A 136 -19.70 10.48 11.86
N SER A 137 -19.56 9.95 13.07
CA SER A 137 -19.82 8.54 13.32
C SER A 137 -20.67 8.33 14.56
N ASN A 138 -21.41 7.23 14.52
CA ASN A 138 -22.14 6.67 15.63
C ASN A 138 -21.63 5.25 15.80
N SER A 139 -20.85 5.03 16.86
CA SER A 139 -20.25 3.73 17.16
C SER A 139 -21.27 2.62 17.42
N GLY A 140 -22.54 2.97 17.65
CA GLY A 140 -23.54 2.04 18.17
C GLY A 140 -23.20 1.54 19.57
N GLY A 141 -24.23 1.12 20.31
CA GLY A 141 -24.06 0.60 21.67
C GLY A 141 -23.30 1.54 22.60
N TYR A 142 -22.75 1.00 23.68
CA TYR A 142 -21.99 1.78 24.65
C TYR A 142 -20.52 1.97 24.22
N ALA A 143 -20.06 3.21 24.17
CA ALA A 143 -18.66 3.58 24.09
C ALA A 143 -18.45 4.93 24.82
N PRO A 144 -17.42 5.08 25.67
CA PRO A 144 -17.13 6.38 26.26
C PRO A 144 -16.89 7.46 25.19
N ARG A 145 -17.50 8.64 25.34
CA ARG A 145 -17.38 9.73 24.36
C ARG A 145 -15.92 10.12 24.11
N SER A 146 -15.11 10.20 25.16
CA SER A 146 -13.67 10.51 25.06
C SER A 146 -12.91 9.47 24.22
N TYR A 147 -13.29 8.20 24.32
CA TYR A 147 -12.73 7.13 23.50
C TYR A 147 -13.11 7.29 22.03
N GLY A 148 -14.40 7.55 21.74
CA GLY A 148 -14.88 7.81 20.38
C GLY A 148 -14.16 8.99 19.72
N VAL A 149 -14.09 10.13 20.41
CA VAL A 149 -13.40 11.34 19.92
C VAL A 149 -11.93 11.06 19.61
N LYS A 150 -11.23 10.35 20.51
CA LYS A 150 -9.81 9.99 20.30
C LYS A 150 -9.65 9.08 19.08
N TYR A 151 -10.49 8.07 18.94
CA TYR A 151 -10.43 7.12 17.83
C TYR A 151 -10.68 7.81 16.48
N GLU A 152 -11.76 8.61 16.39
CA GLU A 152 -12.08 9.36 15.18
C GLU A 152 -10.97 10.37 14.83
N SER A 153 -10.40 11.06 15.82
CA SER A 153 -9.29 12.00 15.58
C SER A 153 -8.08 11.31 14.98
N ILE A 154 -7.71 10.13 15.49
CA ILE A 154 -6.59 9.34 14.94
C ILE A 154 -6.89 8.91 13.49
N ALA A 155 -8.12 8.46 13.21
CA ALA A 155 -8.54 8.05 11.87
C ALA A 155 -8.51 9.22 10.87
N LEU A 156 -8.96 10.41 11.28
CA LEU A 156 -8.90 11.62 10.44
C LEU A 156 -7.46 12.05 10.17
N ILE A 157 -6.61 12.05 11.20
CA ILE A 157 -5.19 12.41 11.08
C ILE A 157 -4.44 11.40 10.20
N SER A 158 -4.85 10.13 10.14
CA SER A 158 -4.17 9.13 9.31
C SER A 158 -4.24 9.42 7.81
N ALA A 159 -5.20 10.25 7.35
CA ALA A 159 -5.25 10.74 5.98
C ALA A 159 -3.97 11.44 5.54
N ARG A 160 -3.20 12.06 6.45
CA ARG A 160 -1.90 12.68 6.12
C ARG A 160 -0.87 11.68 5.59
N LYS A 161 -1.09 10.38 5.85
CA LYS A 161 -0.21 9.27 5.46
C LYS A 161 -0.52 8.73 4.06
N MET A 162 -1.54 9.22 3.35
CA MET A 162 -1.92 8.65 2.04
C MET A 162 -0.79 8.76 1.02
N ILE A 163 -0.11 9.91 0.93
CA ILE A 163 1.04 10.04 0.02
C ILE A 163 2.19 9.09 0.42
N ARG A 164 2.46 8.93 1.72
CA ARG A 164 3.43 7.93 2.20
C ARG A 164 3.00 6.51 1.79
N CYS A 165 1.72 6.19 1.86
CA CYS A 165 1.19 4.91 1.40
C CYS A 165 1.41 4.72 -0.10
N ALA A 166 1.15 5.75 -0.92
CA ALA A 166 1.44 5.70 -2.36
C ALA A 166 2.91 5.42 -2.64
N HIS A 167 3.84 6.16 -2.01
CA HIS A 167 5.28 5.91 -2.20
C HIS A 167 5.70 4.48 -1.84
N ARG A 168 5.11 3.90 -0.77
CA ARG A 168 5.38 2.51 -0.39
C ARG A 168 4.76 1.50 -1.34
N LYS A 169 3.56 1.76 -1.84
CA LYS A 169 2.92 0.94 -2.88
C LYS A 169 3.73 0.97 -4.18
N LYS A 170 4.14 2.16 -4.67
CA LYS A 170 5.02 2.30 -5.85
C LYS A 170 6.33 1.56 -5.69
N LEU A 171 6.98 1.66 -4.52
CA LEU A 171 8.19 0.89 -4.22
C LEU A 171 7.95 -0.63 -4.28
N SER A 172 6.81 -1.10 -3.75
CA SER A 172 6.42 -2.51 -3.84
C SER A 172 6.16 -2.96 -5.28
N TRP A 173 5.55 -2.10 -6.09
CA TRP A 173 5.29 -2.36 -7.51
C TRP A 173 6.58 -2.44 -8.32
N LEU A 174 7.54 -1.52 -8.10
CA LEU A 174 8.87 -1.57 -8.71
C LEU A 174 9.64 -2.84 -8.33
N LEU A 175 9.53 -3.29 -7.07
CA LEU A 175 10.13 -4.55 -6.63
C LEU A 175 9.52 -5.77 -7.33
N GLY A 176 8.22 -5.72 -7.63
CA GLY A 176 7.51 -6.78 -8.35
C GLY A 176 7.93 -6.92 -9.83
N GLN A 177 8.53 -5.87 -10.40
CA GLN A 177 9.06 -5.88 -11.77
C GLN A 177 10.54 -6.24 -11.85
N CYS A 178 11.25 -6.27 -10.72
CA CYS A 178 12.68 -6.57 -10.71
C CYS A 178 12.93 -8.08 -10.75
N ASP A 179 13.30 -8.61 -11.91
CA ASP A 179 13.71 -10.01 -12.09
C ASP A 179 15.15 -10.31 -11.66
N ALA A 180 15.95 -9.30 -11.32
CA ALA A 180 17.38 -9.48 -11.06
C ALA A 180 17.64 -10.13 -9.69
N THR A 181 18.15 -11.37 -9.71
CA THR A 181 18.67 -12.07 -8.51
C THR A 181 20.15 -11.77 -8.24
N VAL A 182 20.83 -11.10 -9.17
CA VAL A 182 22.28 -10.87 -9.15
C VAL A 182 22.62 -9.42 -8.78
N ILE A 183 23.68 -9.24 -8.00
CA ILE A 183 24.25 -7.91 -7.70
C ILE A 183 24.77 -7.31 -9.01
N LEU A 184 24.17 -6.20 -9.45
CA LEU A 184 24.57 -5.49 -10.66
C LEU A 184 25.67 -4.47 -10.34
N GLY A 185 26.72 -4.43 -11.18
CA GLY A 185 27.77 -3.40 -11.17
C GLY A 185 28.97 -3.69 -10.25
N GLU A 186 29.92 -2.74 -10.24
CA GLU A 186 31.14 -2.82 -9.42
C GLU A 186 30.84 -2.90 -7.91
N ALA A 187 31.76 -3.48 -7.13
CA ALA A 187 31.74 -3.46 -5.67
C ALA A 187 32.06 -2.06 -5.09
N LYS A 188 31.35 -1.03 -5.55
CA LYS A 188 31.36 0.34 -5.02
C LYS A 188 29.97 0.69 -4.52
N CYS A 189 29.90 1.40 -3.39
CA CYS A 189 28.63 1.85 -2.85
C CYS A 189 27.91 2.77 -3.84
N ILE A 190 26.66 2.46 -4.20
CA ILE A 190 25.86 3.32 -5.07
C ILE A 190 25.58 4.69 -4.45
N GLY A 191 25.55 4.79 -3.11
CA GLY A 191 25.28 6.06 -2.44
C GLY A 191 26.47 7.02 -2.42
N CYS A 192 27.66 6.55 -2.04
CA CYS A 192 28.84 7.41 -1.85
C CYS A 192 30.00 7.15 -2.82
N GLY A 193 29.89 6.16 -3.72
CA GLY A 193 30.93 5.77 -4.67
C GLY A 193 32.13 5.04 -4.06
N GLN A 194 32.23 4.95 -2.74
CA GLN A 194 33.37 4.34 -2.05
C GLN A 194 33.35 2.82 -2.15
N LYS A 195 34.55 2.23 -2.28
CA LYS A 195 34.73 0.79 -2.14
C LYS A 195 34.51 0.37 -0.68
N PRO A 196 34.00 -0.85 -0.42
CA PRO A 196 33.96 -1.43 0.91
C PRO A 196 35.34 -1.38 1.54
N GLY A 197 35.42 -0.99 2.82
CA GLY A 197 36.67 -1.07 3.56
C GLY A 197 37.15 -2.52 3.68
N ILE A 198 38.45 -2.72 3.89
CA ILE A 198 39.10 -4.04 3.98
C ILE A 198 38.51 -4.90 5.12
N PHE A 199 37.93 -4.27 6.14
CA PHE A 199 37.24 -4.94 7.26
C PHE A 199 35.75 -5.21 7.03
N ALA A 200 35.20 -4.89 5.84
CA ALA A 200 33.79 -5.13 5.55
C ALA A 200 33.55 -6.62 5.26
N THR A 201 33.04 -7.35 6.25
CA THR A 201 32.68 -8.77 6.13
C THR A 201 31.45 -9.01 5.26
N TYR A 202 30.59 -7.99 5.09
CA TYR A 202 29.40 -8.06 4.26
C TYR A 202 29.06 -6.70 3.63
N ILE A 203 28.83 -6.71 2.31
CA ILE A 203 28.34 -5.56 1.56
C ILE A 203 26.85 -5.79 1.35
N GLY A 204 26.01 -5.00 2.02
CA GLY A 204 24.57 -5.02 1.74
C GLY A 204 24.31 -4.57 0.30
N SER A 205 23.18 -4.97 -0.28
CA SER A 205 22.75 -4.48 -1.59
C SER A 205 21.40 -3.79 -1.50
N CYS A 206 21.16 -2.88 -2.45
CA CYS A 206 19.83 -2.30 -2.64
C CYS A 206 18.87 -3.39 -3.09
N ALA A 207 17.71 -3.50 -2.45
CA ALA A 207 16.70 -4.49 -2.80
C ALA A 207 16.11 -4.31 -4.20
N LEU A 208 16.13 -3.08 -4.74
CA LEU A 208 15.63 -2.75 -6.07
C LEU A 208 16.74 -2.90 -7.13
N CYS A 209 17.71 -1.97 -7.19
CA CYS A 209 18.76 -1.99 -8.22
C CYS A 209 19.87 -3.02 -8.01
N LYS A 210 19.88 -3.76 -6.89
CA LYS A 210 20.88 -4.79 -6.53
C LYS A 210 22.32 -4.31 -6.41
N ARG A 211 22.59 -3.00 -6.51
CA ARG A 211 23.93 -2.42 -6.34
C ARG A 211 24.38 -2.40 -4.87
N ALA A 212 25.68 -2.44 -4.64
CA ALA A 212 26.31 -2.42 -3.32
C ALA A 212 25.97 -1.17 -2.49
N LEU A 213 25.80 -1.35 -1.18
CA LEU A 213 25.48 -0.31 -0.20
C LEU A 213 26.34 -0.44 1.06
N CYS A 214 27.01 0.65 1.44
CA CYS A 214 27.64 0.76 2.75
C CYS A 214 26.59 1.02 3.84
N SER A 215 26.96 0.80 5.11
CA SER A 215 26.01 0.96 6.22
C SER A 215 25.41 2.37 6.38
N PRO A 216 26.15 3.47 6.10
CA PRO A 216 25.58 4.83 6.12
C PRO A 216 24.60 5.12 4.98
N CYS A 217 24.78 4.51 3.81
CA CYS A 217 23.95 4.81 2.62
C CYS A 217 22.72 3.90 2.48
N ARG A 218 22.58 2.87 3.32
CA ARG A 218 21.42 1.98 3.29
C ARG A 218 20.27 2.50 4.15
N ILE A 219 19.07 2.54 3.58
CA ILE A 219 17.85 2.93 4.29
C ILE A 219 16.98 1.68 4.47
N LYS A 220 16.60 1.35 5.71
CA LYS A 220 15.74 0.20 6.01
C LYS A 220 14.29 0.58 5.80
N ILE A 221 13.61 -0.09 4.87
CA ILE A 221 12.17 0.07 4.64
C ILE A 221 11.47 -1.27 4.89
N GLU A 222 10.31 -1.21 5.55
CA GLU A 222 9.39 -2.35 5.65
C GLU A 222 8.36 -2.27 4.52
N VAL A 223 8.31 -3.32 3.70
CA VAL A 223 7.40 -3.46 2.55
C VAL A 223 6.41 -4.57 2.84
N GLY A 224 5.14 -4.33 2.52
CA GLY A 224 4.05 -5.29 2.68
C GLY A 224 3.72 -5.99 1.37
N TYR A 225 3.46 -7.29 1.45
CA TYR A 225 2.99 -8.13 0.34
C TYR A 225 1.74 -8.87 0.78
N VAL A 226 0.77 -9.03 -0.11
CA VAL A 226 -0.42 -9.84 0.17
C VAL A 226 -0.27 -11.17 -0.56
N THR A 227 -0.27 -12.27 0.20
CA THR A 227 -0.15 -13.62 -0.38
C THR A 227 -1.41 -14.02 -1.12
N LEU A 228 -1.33 -15.08 -1.93
CA LEU A 228 -2.50 -15.67 -2.60
C LEU A 228 -3.60 -16.11 -1.60
N ARG A 229 -3.22 -16.45 -0.37
CA ARG A 229 -4.15 -16.77 0.74
C ARG A 229 -4.75 -15.51 1.39
N GLY A 230 -4.40 -14.33 0.91
CA GLY A 230 -4.84 -13.03 1.43
C GLY A 230 -4.06 -12.51 2.62
N SER A 231 -3.16 -13.28 3.22
CA SER A 231 -2.40 -12.81 4.40
C SER A 231 -1.37 -11.74 4.04
N LEU A 232 -1.27 -10.70 4.87
CA LEU A 232 -0.23 -9.67 4.76
C LEU A 232 1.09 -10.20 5.33
N VAL A 233 2.13 -10.21 4.51
CA VAL A 233 3.52 -10.52 4.89
C VAL A 233 4.34 -9.24 4.83
N LYS A 234 5.18 -9.02 5.84
CA LYS A 234 6.04 -7.84 5.95
C LYS A 234 7.49 -8.26 5.76
N LYS A 235 8.24 -7.52 4.94
CA LYS A 235 9.67 -7.77 4.73
C LYS A 235 10.45 -6.48 4.93
N LYS A 236 11.47 -6.53 5.80
CA LYS A 236 12.42 -5.43 5.98
C LYS A 236 13.54 -5.58 4.98
N MET A 237 13.76 -4.55 4.17
CA MET A 237 14.75 -4.55 3.09
C MET A 237 15.54 -3.24 3.09
N TRP A 238 16.72 -3.25 2.47
CA TRP A 238 17.61 -2.10 2.37
C TRP A 238 17.50 -1.46 0.99
N PHE A 239 17.47 -0.13 0.92
CA PHE A 239 17.36 0.62 -0.33
C PHE A 239 18.39 1.75 -0.38
N CYS A 240 18.82 2.11 -1.58
CA CYS A 240 19.55 3.35 -1.84
C CYS A 240 18.57 4.53 -1.97
N THR A 241 19.05 5.76 -1.77
CA THR A 241 18.24 6.97 -1.93
C THR A 241 17.69 7.12 -3.35
N TYR A 242 18.51 6.85 -4.37
CA TYR A 242 18.09 6.93 -5.78
C TYR A 242 16.85 6.09 -6.09
N CYS A 243 16.81 4.82 -5.67
CA CYS A 243 15.65 3.95 -5.88
C CYS A 243 14.43 4.37 -5.05
N LEU A 244 14.64 4.99 -3.88
CA LEU A 244 13.53 5.55 -3.11
C LEU A 244 12.95 6.79 -3.78
N ASP A 245 13.80 7.62 -4.40
CA ASP A 245 13.38 8.81 -5.14
C ASP A 245 12.72 8.45 -6.46
N GLU A 246 13.24 7.45 -7.18
CA GLU A 246 12.58 6.83 -8.33
C GLU A 246 11.18 6.32 -7.97
N ALA A 247 11.05 5.59 -6.86
CA ALA A 247 9.75 5.13 -6.38
C ALA A 247 8.79 6.28 -6.04
N ARG A 248 9.30 7.42 -5.55
CA ARG A 248 8.47 8.61 -5.29
C ARG A 248 7.99 9.25 -6.60
N GLN A 249 8.90 9.41 -7.56
CA GLN A 249 8.67 10.06 -8.85
C GLN A 249 7.89 9.21 -9.86
N THR A 250 7.87 7.88 -9.68
CA THR A 250 7.08 6.95 -10.50
C THR A 250 5.62 7.42 -10.54
N SER A 251 5.00 7.46 -11.73
CA SER A 251 3.62 7.97 -11.87
C SER A 251 2.61 7.09 -11.11
N SER A 252 1.89 7.68 -10.15
CA SER A 252 0.77 7.02 -9.44
C SER A 252 -0.30 6.54 -10.41
N ARG A 253 -0.54 7.29 -11.49
CA ARG A 253 -1.50 6.94 -12.53
C ARG A 253 -1.10 5.67 -13.26
N VAL A 254 0.16 5.56 -13.70
CA VAL A 254 0.67 4.37 -14.40
C VAL A 254 0.55 3.13 -13.53
N VAL A 255 1.00 3.23 -12.28
CA VAL A 255 0.92 2.09 -11.35
C VAL A 255 -0.52 1.67 -11.09
N ALA A 256 -1.45 2.62 -10.89
CA ALA A 256 -2.85 2.31 -10.69
C ALA A 256 -3.51 1.64 -11.92
N LEU A 257 -3.14 2.05 -13.14
CA LEU A 257 -3.63 1.46 -14.39
C LEU A 257 -3.20 -0.01 -14.53
N GLU A 258 -1.96 -0.32 -14.19
CA GLU A 258 -1.49 -1.71 -14.21
C GLU A 258 -2.12 -2.56 -13.10
N GLU A 259 -2.20 -2.04 -11.87
CA GLU A 259 -2.71 -2.78 -10.72
C GLU A 259 -4.23 -3.03 -10.78
N TYR A 260 -5.01 -2.06 -11.24
CA TYR A 260 -6.48 -2.07 -11.07
C TYR A 260 -7.28 -2.14 -12.36
N VAL A 261 -6.72 -1.70 -13.49
CA VAL A 261 -7.40 -1.76 -14.80
C VAL A 261 -6.97 -3.01 -15.58
N GLY A 262 -5.84 -3.62 -15.21
CA GLY A 262 -5.32 -4.81 -15.88
C GLY A 262 -4.66 -4.49 -17.22
N THR A 263 -4.21 -3.25 -17.42
CA THR A 263 -3.47 -2.83 -18.62
C THR A 263 -2.04 -3.35 -18.53
N ARG A 264 -1.84 -4.67 -18.54
CA ARG A 264 -0.53 -5.26 -18.79
C ARG A 264 -0.18 -5.00 -20.26
N LEU A 265 0.67 -4.00 -20.51
CA LEU A 265 1.63 -4.14 -21.59
C LEU A 265 2.53 -5.33 -21.18
N VAL A 266 2.20 -6.52 -21.67
CA VAL A 266 3.03 -7.75 -21.85
C VAL A 266 4.26 -7.87 -20.93
N ALA A 267 4.43 -8.84 -20.01
CA ALA A 267 4.15 -10.27 -20.11
C ALA A 267 3.94 -10.90 -18.71
N SER A 268 3.07 -11.91 -18.68
CA SER A 268 2.99 -12.93 -17.65
C SER A 268 4.12 -13.95 -17.81
N ILE A 269 4.82 -14.32 -16.73
CA ILE A 269 5.43 -15.65 -16.59
C ILE A 269 5.10 -16.26 -15.22
N PRO A 270 4.64 -17.53 -15.16
CA PRO A 270 4.43 -18.28 -13.92
C PRO A 270 5.74 -18.76 -13.30
N TRP A 271 5.77 -18.68 -11.98
CA TRP A 271 6.84 -19.17 -11.12
C TRP A 271 6.94 -20.70 -11.12
N SER A 272 8.06 -21.26 -11.54
CA SER A 272 8.60 -22.53 -11.01
C SER A 272 10.03 -22.75 -11.47
N CYS A 273 10.96 -22.97 -10.55
CA CYS A 273 12.15 -23.80 -10.75
C CYS A 273 12.65 -24.30 -9.40
N SER A 274 12.52 -25.62 -9.19
CA SER A 274 13.42 -26.35 -8.29
C SER A 274 14.76 -26.56 -8.99
N PRO A 275 15.90 -26.58 -8.27
CA PRO A 275 17.20 -26.80 -8.88
C PRO A 275 17.48 -28.31 -8.97
N THR A 276 17.85 -28.79 -10.16
CA THR A 276 18.54 -30.08 -10.29
C THR A 276 19.97 -29.82 -10.74
N GLN A 277 20.87 -30.43 -9.98
CA GLN A 277 22.30 -30.19 -9.90
C GLN A 277 23.03 -30.60 -11.18
N SER A 278 23.97 -29.76 -11.63
CA SER A 278 25.03 -30.15 -12.55
C SER A 278 26.19 -30.73 -11.75
N ASN A 279 26.39 -32.06 -11.83
CA ASN A 279 27.65 -32.69 -11.42
C ASN A 279 28.65 -32.62 -12.56
N THR A 280 29.75 -31.89 -12.34
CA THR A 280 31.00 -32.03 -13.08
C THR A 280 31.78 -33.22 -12.54
N ALA A 281 32.21 -34.13 -13.42
CA ALA A 281 33.31 -35.06 -13.14
C ALA A 281 34.20 -35.22 -14.38
N SER A 282 35.43 -34.72 -14.22
CA SER A 282 36.72 -35.22 -14.71
C SER A 282 36.88 -35.70 -16.17
N VAL A 283 37.73 -34.96 -16.88
CA VAL A 283 38.59 -35.38 -17.99
C VAL A 283 39.45 -36.58 -17.58
N LEU A 284 39.51 -37.59 -18.46
CA LEU A 284 40.63 -38.52 -18.60
C LEU A 284 40.83 -38.81 -20.09
N ASP A 285 42.05 -38.51 -20.57
CA ASP A 285 42.62 -38.95 -21.85
C ASP A 285 42.53 -40.47 -22.02
N ARG A 286 42.26 -40.91 -23.27
CA ARG A 286 43.22 -41.73 -24.04
C ARG A 286 42.75 -42.01 -25.47
N SER A 287 43.77 -42.09 -26.31
CA SER A 287 43.88 -42.43 -27.72
C SER A 287 43.37 -43.84 -28.09
N ASP A 288 42.90 -44.01 -29.33
CA ASP A 288 43.53 -44.76 -30.44
C ASP A 288 42.46 -45.30 -31.41
N ASP A 289 42.82 -45.20 -32.70
CA ASP A 289 42.19 -45.69 -33.94
C ASP A 289 40.87 -45.06 -34.45
#